data_AF-A0A5S3YLG8-F1
#
_entry.id   AF-A0A5S3YLG8-F1
#
_cell.length_a   1.000
_cell.length_b   1.000
_cell.length_c   1.000
_cell.angle_alpha   90.00
_cell.angle_beta   90.00
_cell.angle_gamma   90.00
#
_symmetry.space_group_name_H-M   'P 1'
#
loop_
_entity.id
_entity.type
_entity.pdbx_description
1 polymer ?
#
loop_
_entity_poly.entity_id
_entity_poly.type
_entity_poly.pdbx_seq_one_letter_code
_entity_poly.pdbx_strand_id
1 'polypeptide(L)'
;QQHPSVSWVNYGALPDSPYHATCQKITGGKASGIISFGIKTDATGDDKAEAGRIAGGRFIDALQMILRLVNIGDAKSLACHPASTT
;
A
#
# COMPACT_ATOMS: atom_id res chain seq x y z
N GLN A 1 -3.95 9.34 -0.89
CA GLN A 1 -5.16 9.27 -0.04
C GLN A 1 -6.45 9.64 -0.76
N GLN A 2 -6.42 10.41 -1.87
CA GLN A 2 -7.63 11.00 -2.46
C GLN A 2 -8.32 10.15 -3.54
N HIS A 3 -7.75 9.00 -3.92
CA HIS A 3 -8.31 8.18 -5.00
C HIS A 3 -9.57 7.44 -4.51
N PRO A 4 -10.70 7.46 -5.25
CA PRO A 4 -11.98 6.91 -4.79
C PRO A 4 -11.97 5.40 -4.52
N SER A 5 -11.12 4.66 -5.23
CA SER A 5 -10.94 3.21 -5.05
C SER A 5 -9.96 2.84 -3.93
N VAL A 6 -9.40 3.80 -3.20
CA VAL A 6 -8.47 3.56 -2.08
C VAL A 6 -9.22 3.77 -0.76
N SER A 7 -9.18 2.77 0.12
CA SER A 7 -9.86 2.82 1.43
C SER A 7 -8.99 3.43 2.53
N TRP A 8 -7.69 3.20 2.49
CA TRP A 8 -6.72 3.76 3.44
C TRP A 8 -5.33 3.81 2.80
N VAL A 9 -4.46 4.67 3.34
CA VAL A 9 -3.03 4.74 3.00
C VAL A 9 -2.24 4.75 4.29
N ASN A 10 -1.17 3.97 4.34
CA ASN A 10 -0.17 4.01 5.41
C ASN A 10 1.16 4.48 4.82
N TYR A 11 1.59 5.67 5.24
CA TYR A 11 2.85 6.26 4.85
C TYR A 11 3.38 7.18 5.96
N GLY A 12 4.67 7.02 6.31
CA GLY A 12 5.25 7.64 7.50
C GLY A 12 5.27 9.17 7.50
N ALA A 13 5.31 9.81 6.32
CA ALA A 13 5.33 11.27 6.22
C ALA A 13 3.92 11.90 6.18
N LEU A 14 2.84 11.11 6.19
CA LEU A 14 1.48 11.66 6.21
C LEU A 14 1.16 12.32 7.56
N PRO A 15 0.43 13.44 7.60
CA PRO A 15 0.10 14.13 8.85
C PRO A 15 -0.72 13.27 9.83
N ASP A 16 -1.56 12.38 9.31
CA ASP A 16 -2.41 11.46 10.09
C ASP A 16 -1.72 10.13 10.42
N SER A 17 -0.46 9.96 10.03
CA SER A 17 0.33 8.77 10.37
C SER A 17 0.70 8.78 11.85
N PRO A 18 0.56 7.65 12.59
CA PRO A 18 1.07 7.55 13.96
C PRO A 18 2.60 7.71 14.03
N TYR A 19 3.28 7.59 12.90
CA TYR A 19 4.73 7.73 12.77
C TYR A 19 5.18 9.11 12.28
N HIS A 20 4.27 10.06 12.08
CA HIS A 20 4.60 11.38 11.52
C HIS A 20 5.68 12.09 12.32
N ALA A 21 5.51 12.19 13.64
CA ALA A 21 6.49 12.84 14.53
C ALA A 21 7.86 12.14 14.48
N THR A 22 7.88 10.81 14.43
CA THR A 22 9.10 10.01 14.28
C THR A 22 9.78 10.27 12.94
N CYS A 23 9.00 10.34 11.86
CA CYS A 23 9.51 10.67 10.52
C CYS A 23 10.14 12.08 10.50
N GLN A 24 9.49 13.07 11.13
CA GLN A 24 10.05 14.42 11.24
C GLN A 24 11.37 14.40 12.00
N LYS A 25 11.42 13.73 13.15
CA LYS A 25 12.61 13.66 14.01
C LYS A 25 13.79 12.96 13.33
N ILE A 26 13.55 11.82 12.68
CA ILE A 26 14.63 10.95 12.19
C ILE A 26 15.07 11.33 10.78
N THR A 27 14.14 11.69 9.90
CA THR A 27 14.43 11.90 8.48
C THR A 27 14.13 13.33 7.99
N GLY A 28 13.80 14.26 8.90
CA GLY A 28 13.41 15.62 8.52
C GLY A 28 12.14 15.65 7.66
N GLY A 29 11.22 14.70 7.90
CA GLY A 29 9.96 14.58 7.17
C GLY A 29 10.07 13.88 5.81
N LYS A 30 11.25 13.38 5.44
CA LYS A 30 11.50 12.66 4.18
C LYS A 30 11.42 11.16 4.42
N ALA A 31 10.22 10.58 4.39
CA ALA A 31 10.05 9.14 4.49
C ALA A 31 10.62 8.40 3.27
N SER A 32 10.82 7.09 3.38
CA SER A 32 11.28 6.24 2.28
C SER A 32 10.27 6.19 1.12
N GLY A 33 10.63 5.51 0.02
CA GLY A 33 9.71 5.25 -1.10
C GLY A 33 8.68 4.13 -0.85
N ILE A 34 8.51 3.68 0.39
CA ILE A 34 7.60 2.56 0.74
C ILE A 34 6.24 3.11 1.15
N ILE A 35 5.19 2.67 0.47
CA ILE A 35 3.80 3.06 0.73
C ILE A 35 2.92 1.82 0.69
N SER A 36 2.03 1.68 1.68
CA SER A 36 1.00 0.65 1.69
C SER A 36 -0.38 1.28 1.59
N PHE A 37 -1.32 0.63 0.91
CA PHE A 37 -2.69 1.12 0.81
C PHE A 37 -3.68 -0.05 0.69
N GLY A 38 -4.92 0.22 1.08
CA GLY A 38 -6.03 -0.71 0.91
C GLY A 38 -6.90 -0.32 -0.28
N ILE A 39 -7.36 -1.32 -1.03
CA ILE A 39 -8.37 -1.12 -2.07
C ILE A 39 -9.75 -1.13 -1.43
N LYS A 40 -10.63 -0.23 -1.86
CA LYS A 40 -12.01 -0.18 -1.41
C LYS A 40 -12.80 -1.33 -2.03
N THR A 41 -13.55 -2.04 -1.20
CA THR A 41 -14.50 -3.08 -1.60
C THR A 41 -15.87 -2.78 -0.99
N ASP A 42 -16.91 -3.36 -1.56
CA ASP A 42 -18.29 -3.32 -1.08
C ASP A 42 -18.61 -4.42 -0.06
N ALA A 43 -17.75 -5.44 0.06
CA ALA A 43 -17.92 -6.54 1.00
C ALA A 43 -17.87 -6.10 2.48
N THR A 44 -18.72 -6.72 3.29
CA THR A 44 -18.86 -6.49 4.74
C THR A 44 -18.79 -7.80 5.51
N GLY A 45 -18.45 -7.74 6.80
CA GLY A 45 -18.35 -8.94 7.64
C GLY A 45 -17.18 -9.83 7.25
N ASP A 46 -17.37 -11.15 7.37
CA ASP A 46 -16.32 -12.15 7.20
C ASP A 46 -15.74 -12.18 5.77
N ASP A 47 -16.54 -11.79 4.76
CA ASP A 47 -16.14 -11.78 3.35
C ASP A 47 -15.17 -10.64 2.97
N LYS A 48 -14.99 -9.65 3.86
CA LYS A 48 -14.19 -8.46 3.58
C LYS A 48 -12.73 -8.81 3.26
N ALA A 49 -12.16 -9.79 3.97
CA ALA A 49 -10.78 -10.21 3.77
C ALA A 49 -10.58 -10.83 2.38
N GLU A 50 -11.48 -11.73 1.98
CA GLU A 50 -11.40 -12.40 0.68
C GLU A 50 -11.65 -11.43 -0.48
N ALA A 51 -12.64 -10.55 -0.35
CA ALA A 51 -12.88 -9.49 -1.34
C ALA A 51 -11.66 -8.58 -1.50
N GLY A 52 -11.01 -8.20 -0.39
CA GLY A 52 -9.77 -7.43 -0.40
C GLY A 52 -8.64 -8.17 -1.12
N ARG A 53 -8.49 -9.47 -0.89
CA ARG A 53 -7.50 -10.32 -1.55
C ARG A 53 -7.73 -10.38 -3.07
N ILE A 54 -8.97 -10.56 -3.51
CA ILE A 54 -9.33 -10.57 -4.94
C ILE A 54 -9.07 -9.20 -5.57
N ALA A 55 -9.47 -8.12 -4.91
CA ALA A 55 -9.22 -6.76 -5.40
C ALA A 55 -7.72 -6.44 -5.51
N GLY A 56 -6.93 -6.85 -4.50
CA GLY A 56 -5.47 -6.73 -4.50
C GLY A 56 -4.82 -7.51 -5.65
N GLY A 57 -5.28 -8.74 -5.89
CA GLY A 57 -4.84 -9.54 -7.04
C GLY A 57 -5.11 -8.85 -8.38
N ARG A 58 -6.35 -8.37 -8.59
CA ARG A 58 -6.71 -7.64 -9.82
C ARG A 58 -5.88 -6.37 -10.02
N PHE A 59 -5.60 -5.64 -8.95
CA PHE A 59 -4.77 -4.44 -9.03
C PHE A 59 -3.33 -4.76 -9.44
N ILE A 60 -2.68 -5.73 -8.78
CA ILE A 60 -1.29 -6.05 -9.08
C ILE A 60 -1.13 -6.63 -10.49
N ASP A 61 -2.09 -7.43 -10.96
CA ASP A 61 -2.07 -8.01 -12.30
C ASP A 61 -2.29 -6.97 -13.42
N ALA A 62 -2.94 -5.84 -13.11
CA ALA A 62 -3.18 -4.77 -14.06
C ALA A 62 -1.95 -3.85 -14.27
N LEU A 63 -0.94 -3.93 -13.41
CA LEU A 63 0.25 -3.07 -13.49
C LEU A 63 1.09 -3.39 -14.74
N GLN A 64 1.36 -2.37 -15.55
CA GLN A 64 2.16 -2.53 -16.79
C GLN A 64 3.61 -2.04 -16.63
N MET A 65 3.88 -1.19 -15.63
CA MET A 65 5.20 -0.57 -15.40
C MET A 65 5.85 -1.03 -14.08
N ILE A 66 5.03 -1.32 -13.06
CA ILE A 66 5.48 -1.68 -11.73
C ILE A 66 5.63 -3.21 -11.67
N LEU A 67 6.80 -3.69 -11.25
CA LEU A 67 7.10 -5.13 -11.27
C LEU A 67 6.58 -5.83 -10.00
N ARG A 68 6.03 -7.03 -10.16
CA ARG A 68 5.67 -7.92 -9.05
C ARG A 68 6.91 -8.60 -8.50
N LEU A 69 7.50 -8.02 -7.46
CA LEU A 69 8.73 -8.53 -6.84
C LEU A 69 8.71 -8.22 -5.33
N VAL A 70 9.43 -9.01 -4.53
CA VAL A 70 9.39 -8.96 -3.06
C VAL A 70 10.60 -8.26 -2.42
N ASN A 71 11.54 -7.73 -3.21
CA ASN A 71 12.61 -6.86 -2.71
C ASN A 71 12.15 -5.39 -2.58
N ILE A 72 12.93 -4.56 -1.88
CA ILE A 72 12.65 -3.15 -1.63
C ILE A 72 13.94 -2.34 -1.83
N GLY A 73 13.81 -1.08 -2.23
CA GLY A 73 14.96 -0.16 -2.38
C GLY A 73 15.67 -0.24 -3.74
N ASP A 74 14.98 -0.73 -4.76
CA ASP A 74 15.47 -0.78 -6.14
C ASP A 74 15.28 0.57 -6.86
N ALA A 75 15.98 0.78 -7.96
CA ALA A 75 15.72 1.87 -8.89
C ALA A 75 14.39 1.69 -9.63
N LYS A 76 13.93 0.44 -9.80
CA LYS A 76 12.63 0.11 -10.39
C LYS A 76 11.50 0.25 -9.36
N SER A 77 10.32 0.67 -9.80
CA SER A 77 9.12 0.59 -8.97
C SER A 77 8.64 -0.85 -8.85
N LEU A 78 8.40 -1.29 -7.61
CA LEU A 78 7.99 -2.65 -7.27
C LEU A 78 6.67 -2.62 -6.50
N ALA A 79 5.85 -3.66 -6.67
CA ALA A 79 4.65 -3.90 -5.89
C ALA A 79 4.58 -5.35 -5.43
N CYS A 80 4.04 -5.56 -4.23
CA CYS A 80 3.69 -6.87 -3.71
C CYS A 80 2.28 -6.84 -3.15
N HIS A 81 1.59 -7.98 -3.20
CA HIS A 81 0.28 -8.18 -2.58
C HIS A 81 0.43 -9.29 -1.53
N PRO A 82 0.68 -8.91 -0.25
CA PRO A 82 1.10 -9.85 0.79
C PRO A 82 0.20 -11.09 0.92
N ALA A 83 -1.12 -10.90 0.90
CA ALA A 83 -2.10 -11.97 1.06
C ALA A 83 -2.14 -13.00 -0.10
N SER A 84 -1.36 -12.78 -1.17
CA SER A 84 -1.20 -13.74 -2.27
C SER A 84 0.23 -14.28 -2.40
N THR A 85 1.14 -13.79 -1.58
CA THR A 85 2.57 -14.14 -1.63
C THR A 85 3.07 -14.80 -0.36
N THR A 86 2.30 -14.77 0.75
CA THR A 86 2.56 -15.41 2.04
C THR A 86 1.27 -15.75 2.77
#